data_AF-A0A6B3F317-F1
#
_entry.id   AF-A0A6B3F317-F1
#
_cell.length_a   1.000
_cell.length_b   1.000
_cell.length_c   1.000
_cell.angle_alpha   90.00
_cell.angle_beta   90.00
_cell.angle_gamma   90.00
#
_symmetry.space_group_name_H-M   'P 1'
#
loop_
_entity.id
_entity.type
_entity.pdbx_description
1 polymer ?
#
loop_
_entity_poly.entity_id
_entity_poly.type
_entity_poly.pdbx_seq_one_letter_code
_entity_poly.pdbx_strand_id
1 'polypeptide(L)'
;DRDELHDIYRSWRRVADEYGGVFVGEVWMPDAERFARYLRPDELHTAFNFNFMSCPWDRDQLRDAIDSTLAEHAPVGAPATWVLCNHDVTRTVTRYGRAEDTGFAFERKRFGVPSDLALGTRRARAAALLSLALPGSVYVYQGEELGLPEADIPLDRVEDPMYFRSEGVDPGRDGCRVPLPWTADAPYSGFGSTTEPWLPQPEGWSAYAAD
;
A
#
# COMPACT_ATOMS: atom_id res chain seq x y z
N ASP A 1 17.04 8.92 -9.04
CA ASP A 1 16.63 10.18 -9.67
C ASP A 1 17.72 10.69 -10.60
N ARG A 2 17.37 10.93 -11.87
CA ARG A 2 18.27 11.39 -12.94
C ARG A 2 17.50 12.34 -13.84
N ASP A 3 18.08 13.48 -14.20
CA ASP A 3 17.36 14.54 -14.93
C ASP A 3 16.87 14.05 -16.31
N GLU A 4 17.59 13.11 -16.93
CA GLU A 4 17.26 12.53 -18.23
C GLU A 4 15.95 11.72 -18.22
N LEU A 5 15.46 11.29 -17.05
CA LEU A 5 14.19 10.57 -16.93
C LEU A 5 12.99 11.46 -17.28
N HIS A 6 13.07 12.77 -17.01
CA HIS A 6 11.97 13.69 -17.27
C HIS A 6 11.61 13.75 -18.76
N ASP A 7 12.60 13.72 -19.66
CA ASP A 7 12.33 13.71 -21.10
C ASP A 7 11.63 12.43 -21.56
N ILE A 8 11.89 11.31 -20.90
CA ILE A 8 11.19 10.04 -21.13
C ILE A 8 9.73 10.17 -20.67
N TYR A 9 9.48 10.68 -19.46
CA TYR A 9 8.11 10.85 -18.96
C TYR A 9 7.30 11.84 -19.80
N ARG A 10 7.90 12.92 -20.30
CA ARG A 10 7.27 13.82 -21.27
C ARG A 10 6.94 13.13 -22.59
N SER A 11 7.81 12.24 -23.04
CA SER A 11 7.55 11.42 -24.22
C SER A 11 6.35 10.50 -24.01
N TRP A 12 6.29 9.83 -22.85
CA TRP A 12 5.18 8.95 -22.52
C TRP A 12 3.89 9.75 -22.34
N ARG A 13 3.92 10.89 -21.67
CA ARG A 13 2.76 11.74 -21.46
C ARG A 13 2.05 12.09 -22.77
N ARG A 14 2.81 12.47 -23.81
CA ARG A 14 2.26 12.70 -25.15
C ARG A 14 1.50 11.49 -25.69
N VAL A 15 2.00 10.27 -25.44
CA VAL A 15 1.28 9.04 -25.80
C VAL A 15 0.00 8.90 -24.97
N ALA A 16 0.02 9.08 -23.66
CA ALA A 16 -1.21 9.00 -22.85
C ALA A 16 -2.27 10.00 -23.28
N ASP A 17 -1.88 11.23 -23.61
CA ASP A 17 -2.79 12.29 -24.05
C ASP A 17 -3.54 11.89 -25.34
N GLU A 18 -2.93 11.12 -26.25
CA GLU A 18 -3.57 10.62 -27.48
C GLU A 18 -4.73 9.64 -27.21
N TYR A 19 -4.73 8.97 -26.04
CA TYR A 19 -5.74 7.97 -25.66
C TYR A 19 -6.62 8.40 -24.48
N GLY A 20 -6.44 9.62 -23.95
CA GLY A 20 -7.05 10.04 -22.68
C GLY A 20 -6.64 9.16 -21.50
N GLY A 21 -5.44 8.57 -21.57
CA GLY A 21 -4.89 7.68 -20.56
C GLY A 21 -4.31 8.44 -19.37
N VAL A 22 -4.09 7.73 -18.26
CA VAL A 22 -3.49 8.28 -17.04
C VAL A 22 -2.28 7.44 -16.64
N PHE A 23 -1.17 8.11 -16.36
CA PHE A 23 0.00 7.48 -15.75
C PHE A 23 0.04 7.74 -14.25
N VAL A 24 0.18 6.66 -13.50
CA VAL A 24 0.37 6.66 -12.04
C VAL A 24 1.78 6.18 -11.76
N GLY A 25 2.63 7.06 -11.22
CA GLY A 25 4.00 6.74 -10.86
C GLY A 25 4.10 6.03 -9.52
N GLU A 26 4.90 4.97 -9.45
CA GLU A 26 5.41 4.46 -8.18
C GLU A 26 6.80 5.09 -7.94
N VAL A 27 6.83 6.29 -7.38
CA VAL A 27 8.06 7.08 -7.22
C VAL A 27 8.39 7.23 -5.75
N TRP A 28 9.42 6.50 -5.30
CA TRP A 28 9.91 6.60 -3.93
C TRP A 28 11.12 7.52 -3.87
N MET A 29 10.92 8.75 -3.37
CA MET A 29 12.01 9.71 -3.20
C MET A 29 11.89 10.44 -1.87
N PRO A 30 12.99 10.59 -1.11
CA PRO A 30 12.98 11.35 0.15
C PRO A 30 12.91 12.87 -0.09
N ASP A 31 13.31 13.33 -1.27
CA ASP A 31 13.27 14.75 -1.65
C ASP A 31 11.94 15.08 -2.32
N ALA A 32 11.10 15.80 -1.60
CA ALA A 32 9.78 16.22 -2.03
C ALA A 32 9.79 17.18 -3.22
N GLU A 33 10.78 18.07 -3.33
CA GLU A 33 10.89 19.00 -4.44
C GLU A 33 11.20 18.24 -5.74
N ARG A 34 12.12 17.27 -5.66
CA ARG A 34 12.41 16.36 -6.77
C ARG A 34 11.20 15.51 -7.13
N PHE A 35 10.46 15.02 -6.13
CA PHE A 35 9.23 14.25 -6.37
C PHE A 35 8.20 15.05 -7.17
N ALA A 36 7.94 16.31 -6.78
CA ALA A 36 6.96 17.15 -7.45
C ALA A 36 7.29 17.40 -8.94
N ARG A 37 8.57 17.33 -9.35
CA ARG A 37 8.96 17.50 -10.77
C ARG A 37 8.36 16.43 -11.67
N TYR A 38 8.23 15.20 -11.18
CA TYR A 38 7.64 14.08 -11.93
C TYR A 38 6.14 14.29 -12.19
N LEU A 39 5.50 15.18 -11.45
CA LEU A 39 4.07 15.48 -11.50
C LEU A 39 3.76 16.80 -12.22
N ARG A 40 4.72 17.34 -12.97
CA ARG A 40 4.48 18.51 -13.81
C ARG A 40 3.40 18.22 -14.86
N PRO A 41 2.68 19.24 -15.34
CA PRO A 41 1.55 19.06 -16.26
C PRO A 41 1.87 18.30 -17.55
N ASP A 42 3.14 18.21 -17.96
CA ASP A 42 3.63 17.49 -19.14
C ASP A 42 4.32 16.15 -18.82
N GLU A 43 4.27 15.66 -17.58
CA GLU A 43 4.91 14.42 -17.12
C GLU A 43 3.86 13.41 -16.60
N LEU A 44 4.08 12.77 -15.44
CA LEU A 44 3.11 11.85 -14.84
C LEU A 44 1.88 12.60 -14.32
N HIS A 45 0.72 11.94 -14.29
CA HIS A 45 -0.52 12.57 -13.84
C HIS A 45 -0.63 12.55 -12.32
N THR A 46 -0.29 11.41 -11.73
CA THR A 46 -0.26 11.20 -10.28
C THR A 46 0.89 10.28 -9.91
N ALA A 47 1.22 10.19 -8.64
CA ALA A 47 2.13 9.18 -8.11
C ALA A 47 1.65 8.69 -6.74
N PHE A 48 2.08 7.49 -6.35
CA PHE A 48 1.82 6.91 -5.04
C PHE A 48 2.43 7.77 -3.93
N ASN A 49 1.61 8.15 -2.95
CA ASN A 49 2.04 8.91 -1.79
C ASN A 49 2.63 7.99 -0.71
N PHE A 50 3.92 7.68 -0.84
CA PHE A 50 4.65 6.86 0.13
C PHE A 50 4.81 7.52 1.51
N ASN A 51 4.82 8.86 1.57
CA ASN A 51 4.89 9.59 2.84
C ASN A 51 3.65 9.27 3.70
N PHE A 52 2.46 9.42 3.13
CA PHE A 52 1.21 9.06 3.81
C PHE A 52 1.10 7.55 4.07
N MET A 53 1.49 6.70 3.11
CA MET A 53 1.42 5.23 3.26
C MET A 53 2.32 4.71 4.39
N SER A 54 3.51 5.29 4.56
CA SER A 54 4.46 4.85 5.60
C SER A 54 4.24 5.52 6.96
N CYS A 55 3.38 6.53 7.03
CA CYS A 55 3.10 7.31 8.23
C CYS A 55 2.57 6.41 9.37
N PRO A 56 3.09 6.56 10.61
CA PRO A 56 2.53 5.86 11.76
C PRO A 56 1.12 6.35 12.11
N TRP A 57 0.40 5.58 12.92
CA TRP A 57 -0.87 6.00 13.51
C TRP A 57 -0.63 7.03 14.63
N ASP A 58 -0.23 8.22 14.21
CA ASP A 58 0.04 9.38 15.06
C ASP A 58 -0.63 10.62 14.45
N ARG A 59 -1.37 11.37 15.28
CA ARG A 59 -2.17 12.50 14.81
C ARG A 59 -1.33 13.58 14.13
N ASP A 60 -0.21 13.92 14.74
CA ASP A 60 0.58 15.08 14.33
C ASP A 60 1.38 14.69 13.07
N GLN A 61 1.94 13.48 13.02
CA GLN A 61 2.61 12.98 11.81
C GLN A 61 1.65 12.77 10.62
N LEU A 62 0.42 12.30 10.85
CA LEU A 62 -0.58 12.20 9.78
C LEU A 62 -0.97 13.58 9.25
N ARG A 63 -1.14 14.57 10.13
CA ARG A 63 -1.40 15.95 9.73
C ARG A 63 -0.25 16.50 8.92
N ASP A 64 0.98 16.33 9.39
CA ASP A 64 2.17 16.82 8.71
C ASP A 64 2.32 16.16 7.33
N ALA A 65 2.07 14.84 7.21
CA ALA A 65 2.10 14.15 5.92
C ALA A 65 1.05 14.68 4.94
N ILE A 66 -0.16 15.01 5.41
CA ILE A 66 -1.23 15.60 4.60
C ILE A 66 -0.83 17.01 4.15
N ASP A 67 -0.46 17.87 5.10
CA ASP A 67 -0.16 19.27 4.85
C ASP A 67 1.07 19.40 3.94
N SER A 68 2.10 18.58 4.13
CA SER A 68 3.29 18.58 3.27
C SER A 68 2.96 18.10 1.85
N THR A 69 2.21 16.99 1.70
CA THR A 69 1.79 16.49 0.38
C THR A 69 1.09 17.59 -0.43
N LEU A 70 0.12 18.26 0.20
CA LEU A 70 -0.66 19.32 -0.46
C LEU A 70 0.22 20.52 -0.84
N ALA A 71 1.10 20.95 0.08
CA ALA A 71 2.01 22.06 -0.17
C ALA A 71 3.03 21.76 -1.28
N GLU A 72 3.52 20.52 -1.36
CA GLU A 72 4.50 20.07 -2.35
C GLU A 72 3.91 19.95 -3.76
N HIS A 73 2.63 19.57 -3.87
CA HIS A 73 1.97 19.38 -5.17
C HIS A 73 1.39 20.69 -5.73
N ALA A 74 1.05 21.65 -4.87
CA ALA A 74 0.46 22.92 -5.28
C ALA A 74 1.26 23.70 -6.35
N PRO A 75 2.61 23.80 -6.30
CA PRO A 75 3.40 24.51 -7.30
C PRO A 75 3.31 23.93 -8.72
N VAL A 76 3.02 22.63 -8.85
CA VAL A 76 2.90 21.93 -10.14
C VAL A 76 1.45 21.64 -10.53
N GLY A 77 0.49 22.00 -9.68
CA GLY A 77 -0.94 21.78 -9.92
C GLY A 77 -1.34 20.31 -9.95
N ALA A 78 -0.54 19.43 -9.34
CA ALA A 78 -0.81 18.00 -9.32
C ALA A 78 -1.87 17.65 -8.25
N PRO A 79 -2.80 16.72 -8.53
CA PRO A 79 -3.71 16.22 -7.51
C PRO A 79 -2.95 15.33 -6.52
N ALA A 80 -3.29 15.44 -5.23
CA ALA A 80 -2.76 14.54 -4.22
C ALA A 80 -3.33 13.12 -4.37
N THR A 81 -2.57 12.14 -3.91
CA THR A 81 -3.02 10.76 -3.78
C THR A 81 -2.91 10.30 -2.34
N TRP A 82 -3.81 9.40 -1.93
CA TRP A 82 -3.84 8.85 -0.58
C TRP A 82 -3.88 7.34 -0.65
N VAL A 83 -2.88 6.71 -0.03
CA VAL A 83 -2.65 5.26 -0.09
C VAL A 83 -2.30 4.78 1.29
N LEU A 84 -3.00 3.76 1.79
CA LEU A 84 -2.74 3.18 3.11
C LEU A 84 -2.01 1.84 3.02
N CYS A 85 -2.26 1.09 1.94
CA CYS A 85 -1.64 -0.19 1.66
C CYS A 85 -1.43 -0.39 0.15
N ASN A 86 -0.55 -1.34 -0.18
CA ASN A 86 -0.38 -1.91 -1.51
C ASN A 86 0.13 -3.35 -1.37
N HIS A 87 0.60 -3.93 -2.46
CA HIS A 87 1.17 -5.28 -2.51
C HIS A 87 2.62 -5.43 -1.98
N ASP A 88 3.21 -4.39 -1.40
CA ASP A 88 4.58 -4.41 -0.87
C ASP A 88 4.66 -4.16 0.64
N VAL A 89 3.66 -3.50 1.20
CA VAL A 89 3.65 -3.13 2.62
C VAL A 89 2.79 -4.06 3.45
N THR A 90 3.08 -4.11 4.75
CA THR A 90 2.21 -4.82 5.70
C THR A 90 0.83 -4.18 5.75
N ARG A 91 -0.23 -5.00 5.68
CA ARG A 91 -1.63 -4.53 5.70
C ARG A 91 -1.91 -3.58 6.86
N THR A 92 -2.69 -2.54 6.57
CA THR A 92 -2.99 -1.41 7.47
C THR A 92 -3.52 -1.87 8.83
N VAL A 93 -4.41 -2.88 8.86
CA VAL A 93 -4.96 -3.44 10.10
C VAL A 93 -3.85 -3.98 11.01
N THR A 94 -2.97 -4.82 10.50
CA THR A 94 -1.85 -5.36 11.30
C THR A 94 -0.86 -4.28 11.66
N ARG A 95 -0.51 -3.38 10.74
CA ARG A 95 0.46 -2.31 10.98
C ARG A 95 0.00 -1.35 12.08
N TYR A 96 -1.25 -0.87 12.02
CA TYR A 96 -1.80 0.04 13.03
C TYR A 96 -2.25 -0.63 14.33
N GLY A 97 -2.34 -1.96 14.37
CA GLY A 97 -2.56 -2.73 15.60
C GLY A 97 -1.31 -2.95 16.45
N ARG A 98 -0.11 -2.60 15.96
CA ARG A 98 1.14 -2.72 16.71
C ARG A 98 1.17 -1.76 17.90
N ALA A 99 1.86 -2.16 18.97
CA ALA A 99 1.96 -1.37 20.21
C ALA A 99 2.92 -0.17 20.09
N GLU A 100 4.03 -0.34 19.38
CA GLU A 100 5.13 0.64 19.33
C GLU A 100 5.29 1.24 17.93
N ASP A 101 5.83 0.49 16.97
CA ASP A 101 6.05 0.97 15.59
C ASP A 101 4.86 0.65 14.68
N THR A 102 4.03 1.67 14.43
CA THR A 102 2.91 1.62 13.49
C THR A 102 3.25 2.24 12.14
N GLY A 103 4.48 2.71 11.94
CA GLY A 103 4.97 3.18 10.65
C GLY A 103 5.37 2.00 9.74
N PHE A 104 5.81 2.32 8.53
CA PHE A 104 6.40 1.35 7.62
C PHE A 104 7.80 1.77 7.16
N ALA A 105 8.72 0.81 7.15
CA ALA A 105 9.96 0.88 6.40
C ALA A 105 10.40 -0.56 6.10
N PHE A 106 10.94 -0.81 4.91
CA PHE A 106 11.38 -2.15 4.51
C PHE A 106 12.42 -2.71 5.47
N GLU A 107 13.37 -1.88 5.90
CA GLU A 107 14.48 -2.28 6.76
C GLU A 107 14.02 -2.74 8.15
N ARG A 108 12.81 -2.34 8.56
CA ARG A 108 12.20 -2.69 9.86
C ARG A 108 11.18 -3.83 9.77
N LYS A 109 10.91 -4.39 8.58
CA LYS A 109 9.94 -5.47 8.41
C LYS A 109 10.46 -6.76 9.07
N ARG A 110 9.69 -7.39 9.96
CA ARG A 110 10.08 -8.59 10.72
C ARG A 110 8.90 -9.55 10.88
N PHE A 111 9.19 -10.85 10.97
CA PHE A 111 8.21 -11.86 11.40
C PHE A 111 7.80 -11.66 12.86
N GLY A 112 6.62 -12.18 13.21
CA GLY A 112 6.21 -12.34 14.61
C GLY A 112 6.01 -11.05 15.41
N VAL A 113 5.90 -9.89 14.75
CA VAL A 113 5.63 -8.62 15.43
C VAL A 113 4.19 -8.64 15.95
N PRO A 114 3.97 -8.59 17.29
CA PRO A 114 2.62 -8.67 17.84
C PRO A 114 1.75 -7.49 17.40
N SER A 115 0.47 -7.77 17.15
CA SER A 115 -0.52 -6.76 16.76
C SER A 115 -1.88 -7.07 17.37
N ASP A 116 -2.51 -6.06 17.96
CA ASP A 116 -3.91 -6.12 18.37
C ASP A 116 -4.79 -5.84 17.14
N LEU A 117 -5.30 -6.90 16.52
CA LEU A 117 -6.11 -6.79 15.31
C LEU A 117 -7.41 -6.02 15.55
N ALA A 118 -8.02 -6.12 16.74
CA ALA A 118 -9.25 -5.39 17.03
C ALA A 118 -9.00 -3.88 17.12
N LEU A 119 -7.89 -3.46 17.74
CA LEU A 119 -7.43 -2.07 17.71
C LEU A 119 -7.04 -1.63 16.30
N GLY A 120 -6.31 -2.49 15.59
CA GLY A 120 -5.89 -2.29 14.20
C GLY A 120 -7.07 -2.03 13.27
N THR A 121 -8.13 -2.83 13.34
CA THR A 121 -9.36 -2.65 12.54
C THR A 121 -10.01 -1.30 12.82
N ARG A 122 -10.11 -0.88 14.09
CA ARG A 122 -10.68 0.44 14.44
C ARG A 122 -9.86 1.59 13.86
N ARG A 123 -8.53 1.50 13.96
CA ARG A 123 -7.59 2.51 13.44
C ARG A 123 -7.58 2.54 11.92
N ALA A 124 -7.55 1.38 11.25
CA ALA A 124 -7.61 1.28 9.80
C ALA A 124 -8.91 1.86 9.23
N ARG A 125 -10.06 1.60 9.88
CA ARG A 125 -11.33 2.23 9.48
C ARG A 125 -11.28 3.75 9.62
N ALA A 126 -10.73 4.27 10.72
CA ALA A 126 -10.57 5.71 10.91
C ALA A 126 -9.60 6.32 9.87
N ALA A 127 -8.52 5.61 9.52
CA ALA A 127 -7.59 6.02 8.48
C ALA A 127 -8.24 6.03 7.08
N ALA A 128 -9.08 5.03 6.77
CA ALA A 128 -9.83 4.98 5.52
C ALA A 128 -10.84 6.12 5.42
N LEU A 129 -11.57 6.43 6.50
CA LEU A 129 -12.48 7.58 6.53
C LEU A 129 -11.73 8.90 6.36
N LEU A 130 -10.54 9.02 6.97
CA LEU A 130 -9.67 10.18 6.78
C LEU A 130 -9.24 10.30 5.31
N SER A 131 -8.65 9.25 4.72
CA SER A 131 -8.15 9.30 3.34
C SER A 131 -9.24 9.58 2.31
N LEU A 132 -10.44 9.01 2.49
CA LEU A 132 -11.61 9.24 1.64
C LEU A 132 -12.19 10.65 1.75
N ALA A 133 -11.88 11.39 2.83
CA ALA A 133 -12.33 12.77 3.03
C ALA A 133 -11.33 13.82 2.51
N LEU A 134 -10.12 13.41 2.13
CA LEU A 134 -9.08 14.32 1.64
C LEU A 134 -9.28 14.64 0.15
N PRO A 135 -8.83 15.82 -0.32
CA PRO A 135 -8.91 16.18 -1.74
C PRO A 135 -7.95 15.32 -2.57
N GLY A 136 -8.37 14.95 -3.78
CA GLY A 136 -7.57 14.12 -4.69
C GLY A 136 -8.12 12.70 -4.83
N SER A 137 -7.23 11.76 -5.12
CA SER A 137 -7.61 10.36 -5.41
C SER A 137 -7.16 9.41 -4.31
N VAL A 138 -7.97 8.40 -4.02
CA VAL A 138 -7.61 7.32 -3.10
C VAL A 138 -7.33 6.04 -3.88
N TYR A 139 -6.25 5.34 -3.52
CA TYR A 139 -6.01 3.97 -3.99
C TYR A 139 -6.36 3.01 -2.86
N VAL A 140 -7.25 2.06 -3.15
CA VAL A 140 -7.67 1.02 -2.21
C VAL A 140 -7.04 -0.28 -2.68
N TYR A 141 -6.22 -0.90 -1.83
CA TYR A 141 -5.65 -2.20 -2.11
C TYR A 141 -6.65 -3.32 -1.78
N GLN A 142 -6.62 -4.39 -2.56
CA GLN A 142 -7.58 -5.48 -2.43
C GLN A 142 -7.62 -6.07 -1.01
N GLY A 143 -8.81 -6.14 -0.44
CA GLY A 143 -9.05 -6.58 0.93
C GLY A 143 -8.85 -5.51 2.01
N GLU A 144 -8.43 -4.29 1.68
CA GLU A 144 -8.51 -3.17 2.64
C GLU A 144 -9.96 -2.85 2.99
N GLU A 145 -10.87 -2.96 2.01
CA GLU A 145 -12.31 -2.78 2.18
C GLU A 145 -12.93 -3.82 3.14
N LEU A 146 -12.32 -5.00 3.24
CA LEU A 146 -12.70 -6.08 4.15
C LEU A 146 -12.00 -5.96 5.51
N GLY A 147 -11.01 -5.06 5.63
CA GLY A 147 -10.17 -4.96 6.82
C GLY A 147 -9.28 -6.17 7.03
N LEU A 148 -8.74 -6.76 5.96
CA LEU A 148 -7.84 -7.91 6.07
C LEU A 148 -6.58 -7.55 6.88
N PRO A 149 -6.20 -8.37 7.88
CA PRO A 149 -4.89 -8.30 8.50
C PRO A 149 -3.83 -8.93 7.58
N GLU A 150 -2.56 -8.63 7.85
CA GLU A 150 -1.42 -9.35 7.25
C GLU A 150 -1.53 -10.83 7.60
N ALA A 151 -1.44 -11.71 6.60
CA ALA A 151 -1.41 -13.14 6.82
C ALA A 151 -0.03 -13.61 7.27
N ASP A 152 -0.01 -14.62 8.14
CA ASP A 152 1.21 -15.34 8.49
C ASP A 152 1.44 -16.47 7.49
N ILE A 153 2.62 -16.48 6.85
CA ILE A 153 2.97 -17.43 5.78
C ILE A 153 3.95 -18.46 6.34
N PRO A 154 3.63 -19.77 6.30
CA PRO A 154 4.57 -20.81 6.69
C PRO A 154 5.90 -20.69 5.92
N LEU A 155 7.03 -20.86 6.60
CA LEU A 155 8.36 -20.63 6.01
C LEU A 155 8.66 -21.51 4.80
N ASP A 156 8.08 -22.70 4.73
CA ASP A 156 8.17 -23.63 3.61
C ASP A 156 7.23 -23.28 2.43
N ARG A 157 6.44 -22.21 2.58
CA ARG A 157 5.47 -21.69 1.60
C ARG A 157 5.72 -20.25 1.20
N VAL A 158 6.82 -19.65 1.66
CA VAL A 158 7.22 -18.30 1.22
C VAL A 158 7.63 -18.35 -0.25
N GLU A 159 7.13 -17.39 -1.03
CA GLU A 159 7.37 -17.28 -2.48
C GLU A 159 8.17 -16.01 -2.82
N ASP A 160 8.12 -14.96 -1.99
CA ASP A 160 8.75 -13.68 -2.30
C ASP A 160 10.28 -13.77 -2.31
N PRO A 161 10.95 -13.42 -3.43
CA PRO A 161 12.40 -13.35 -3.53
C PRO A 161 13.07 -12.43 -2.49
N MET A 162 12.35 -11.48 -1.89
CA MET A 162 12.90 -10.65 -0.81
C MET A 162 13.29 -11.47 0.42
N TYR A 163 12.52 -12.50 0.77
CA TYR A 163 12.85 -13.41 1.86
C TYR A 163 14.13 -14.18 1.57
N PHE A 164 14.23 -14.80 0.40
CA PHE A 164 15.40 -15.59 0.02
C PHE A 164 16.67 -14.73 -0.12
N ARG A 165 16.55 -13.53 -0.71
CA ARG A 165 17.69 -12.60 -0.88
C ARG A 165 18.20 -11.99 0.42
N SER A 166 17.36 -11.96 1.45
CA SER A 166 17.73 -11.47 2.78
C SER A 166 18.19 -12.59 3.73
N GLU A 167 18.36 -13.81 3.23
CA GLU A 167 18.70 -15.00 4.04
C GLU A 167 17.69 -15.22 5.18
N GLY A 168 16.41 -14.90 4.92
CA GLY A 168 15.31 -15.07 5.87
C GLY A 168 15.12 -13.95 6.90
N VAL A 169 15.88 -12.85 6.80
CA VAL A 169 15.76 -11.70 7.71
C VAL A 169 14.51 -10.86 7.42
N ASP A 170 14.25 -10.58 6.14
CA ASP A 170 13.05 -9.88 5.69
C ASP A 170 11.94 -10.91 5.42
N PRO A 171 10.75 -10.79 6.01
CA PRO A 171 9.65 -11.71 5.73
C PRO A 171 9.13 -11.65 4.29
N GLY A 172 9.57 -10.70 3.48
CA GLY A 172 9.03 -10.46 2.15
C GLY A 172 7.62 -9.92 2.22
N ARG A 173 6.86 -10.05 1.14
CA ARG A 173 5.59 -9.34 0.91
C ARG A 173 4.38 -10.27 0.79
N ASP A 174 4.58 -11.58 0.94
CA ASP A 174 3.53 -12.58 0.73
C ASP A 174 2.33 -12.43 1.68
N GLY A 175 2.56 -11.96 2.91
CA GLY A 175 1.49 -11.75 3.90
C GLY A 175 0.37 -10.81 3.44
N CYS A 176 0.65 -9.86 2.54
CA CYS A 176 -0.38 -8.99 1.95
C CYS A 176 -0.97 -9.54 0.64
N ARG A 177 -0.38 -10.61 0.06
CA ARG A 177 -0.70 -11.15 -1.28
C ARG A 177 -1.55 -12.42 -1.26
N VAL A 178 -1.96 -12.86 -0.08
CA VAL A 178 -2.83 -14.05 0.09
C VAL A 178 -4.14 -13.89 -0.69
N PRO A 179 -4.61 -14.95 -1.37
CA PRO A 179 -5.89 -14.99 -2.06
C PRO A 179 -7.07 -14.47 -1.22
N LEU A 180 -7.89 -13.61 -1.82
CA LEU A 180 -9.01 -12.96 -1.13
C LEU A 180 -10.09 -13.95 -0.72
N PRO A 181 -10.73 -13.74 0.45
CA PRO A 181 -11.90 -14.49 0.85
C PRO A 181 -13.17 -13.85 0.25
N TRP A 182 -13.84 -14.58 -0.65
CA TRP A 182 -15.10 -14.17 -1.29
C TRP A 182 -16.33 -14.83 -0.66
N THR A 183 -16.22 -16.10 -0.27
CA THR A 183 -17.35 -16.90 0.25
C THR A 183 -16.88 -17.77 1.40
N ALA A 184 -17.38 -17.52 2.62
CA ALA A 184 -16.83 -18.10 3.83
C ALA A 184 -16.81 -19.64 3.84
N ASP A 185 -17.89 -20.27 3.37
CA ASP A 185 -18.09 -21.72 3.42
C ASP A 185 -17.59 -22.47 2.16
N ALA A 186 -17.04 -21.75 1.19
CA ALA A 186 -16.50 -22.37 -0.03
C ALA A 186 -15.04 -22.81 0.17
N PRO A 187 -14.56 -23.83 -0.56
CA PRO A 187 -13.14 -24.17 -0.59
C PRO A 187 -12.27 -22.94 -0.86
N TYR A 188 -11.22 -22.76 -0.05
CA TYR A 188 -10.31 -21.61 -0.10
C TYR A 188 -11.05 -20.27 -0.13
N SER A 189 -12.09 -20.18 0.70
CA SER A 189 -12.94 -19.00 0.86
C SER A 189 -13.49 -18.48 -0.47
N GLY A 190 -13.77 -19.35 -1.44
CA GLY A 190 -14.38 -18.95 -2.70
C GLY A 190 -13.45 -18.26 -3.70
N PHE A 191 -12.13 -18.32 -3.54
CA PHE A 191 -11.16 -17.76 -4.51
C PHE A 191 -11.25 -18.35 -5.94
N GLY A 192 -12.08 -19.37 -6.16
CA GLY A 192 -12.29 -20.00 -7.46
C GLY A 192 -11.38 -21.20 -7.73
N SER A 193 -10.65 -21.66 -6.71
CA SER A 193 -9.83 -22.87 -6.77
C SER A 193 -10.49 -24.02 -6.02
N THR A 194 -10.46 -25.22 -6.59
CA THR A 194 -10.79 -26.47 -5.87
C THR A 194 -9.56 -27.10 -5.21
N THR A 195 -8.36 -26.61 -5.54
CA THR A 195 -7.07 -27.00 -4.95
C THR A 195 -6.45 -25.86 -4.17
N GLU A 196 -5.45 -26.13 -3.34
CA GLU A 196 -4.78 -25.08 -2.57
C GLU A 196 -4.19 -24.02 -3.51
N PRO A 197 -4.43 -22.72 -3.25
CA PRO A 197 -3.86 -21.66 -4.05
C PRO A 197 -2.35 -21.51 -3.81
N TRP A 198 -1.70 -20.70 -4.66
CA TRP A 198 -0.26 -20.49 -4.65
C TRP A 198 0.29 -20.00 -3.29
N LEU A 199 -0.45 -19.11 -2.60
CA LEU A 199 -0.20 -18.78 -1.19
C LEU A 199 -1.32 -19.33 -0.31
N PRO A 200 -1.01 -19.95 0.84
CA PRO A 200 -2.01 -20.51 1.73
C PRO A 200 -2.84 -19.41 2.40
N GLN A 201 -4.16 -19.64 2.54
CA GLN A 201 -5.01 -18.82 3.39
C GLN A 201 -4.80 -19.21 4.86
N PRO A 202 -4.57 -18.26 5.78
CA PRO A 202 -4.36 -18.57 7.19
C PRO A 202 -5.66 -19.03 7.85
N GLU A 203 -5.53 -19.58 9.06
CA GLU A 203 -6.70 -19.94 9.87
C GLU A 203 -7.58 -18.72 10.14
N GLY A 204 -8.90 -18.89 10.05
CA GLY A 204 -9.88 -17.83 10.28
C GLY A 204 -10.03 -16.82 9.14
N TRP A 205 -9.35 -17.01 8.00
CA TRP A 205 -9.44 -16.09 6.85
C TRP A 205 -10.87 -15.94 6.29
N SER A 206 -11.67 -17.00 6.35
CA SER A 206 -13.07 -17.00 5.93
C SER A 206 -13.97 -16.05 6.73
N ALA A 207 -13.56 -15.65 7.94
CA ALA A 207 -14.30 -14.65 8.73
C ALA A 207 -14.28 -13.25 8.11
N TYR A 208 -13.41 -13.01 7.12
CA TYR A 208 -13.34 -11.76 6.35
C TYR A 208 -13.98 -11.87 4.97
N ALA A 209 -14.70 -12.96 4.69
CA ALA A 209 -15.35 -13.14 3.40
C ALA A 209 -16.35 -12.00 3.11
N ALA A 210 -16.51 -11.71 1.81
CA ALA A 210 -17.30 -10.57 1.36
C ALA A 210 -18.83 -10.82 1.34
N ASP A 211 -19.29 -12.03 1.66
CA ASP A 211 -20.68 -12.50 1.55
C ASP A 211 -21.55 -12.31 2.80
#